data_AF-A0A8C9VBL4-F1
#
_entry.id   AF-A0A8C9VBL4-F1
#
_cell.length_a   1.000
_cell.length_b   1.000
_cell.length_c   1.000
_cell.angle_alpha   90.00
_cell.angle_beta   90.00
_cell.angle_gamma   90.00
#
_symmetry.space_group_name_H-M   'P 1'
#
loop_
_entity.id
_entity.type
_entity.pdbx_description
1 polymer ?
#
loop_
_entity_poly.entity_id
_entity_poly.type
_entity_poly.pdbx_seq_one_letter_code
_entity_poly.pdbx_strand_id
1 'polypeptide(L)'
;HRLPPIPPNHHPHQSTPRRHSYNFFFRMRGLSEGDDVLARWSDGLLYLGNVKRVDELKHCCLVRFEDNSEFWVLRKDIHSFSAGIEGVCCVCDAPPLKEPLVNCHKCRHGYHPQCHTPSIELEAYCNTWICRQCVFAVTTKRGGAIKRGRFARLMQIMKLRLTYQLSDLDWDPQHLTNQQQCYCYCAGPGE
;
A
#
# COMPACT_ATOMS: atom_id res chain seq x y z
N HIS A 1 5.46 20.25 20.56
CA HIS A 1 4.96 18.92 20.19
C HIS A 1 5.99 18.25 19.30
N ARG A 2 6.85 17.37 19.86
CA ARG A 2 7.96 16.73 19.14
C ARG A 2 7.46 15.45 18.49
N LEU A 3 7.74 15.28 17.19
CA LEU A 3 7.67 13.99 16.51
C LEU A 3 8.72 13.04 17.12
N PRO A 4 8.48 11.71 17.12
CA PRO A 4 9.47 10.73 17.58
C PRO A 4 10.75 10.76 16.70
N PRO A 5 11.89 10.26 17.22
CA PRO A 5 13.18 10.39 16.55
C PRO A 5 13.28 9.56 15.26
N ILE A 6 14.05 10.08 14.32
CA ILE A 6 14.29 9.63 12.95
C ILE A 6 15.40 8.56 12.93
N PRO A 7 15.32 7.46 12.15
CA PRO A 7 16.42 6.52 11.99
C PRO A 7 17.48 7.02 10.98
N PRO A 8 18.73 6.50 11.05
CA PRO A 8 19.80 6.88 10.14
C PRO A 8 19.57 6.34 8.71
N ASN A 9 20.05 7.11 7.72
CA ASN A 9 20.13 6.72 6.31
C ASN A 9 20.79 5.34 6.15
N HIS A 10 20.01 4.31 5.83
CA HIS A 10 20.54 3.04 5.34
C HIS A 10 20.35 2.95 3.83
N HIS A 11 21.45 3.16 3.10
CA HIS A 11 21.57 2.73 1.71
C HIS A 11 21.50 1.20 1.66
N PRO A 12 20.70 0.59 0.75
CA PRO A 12 20.69 -0.86 0.61
C PRO A 12 21.99 -1.33 -0.04
N HIS A 13 22.71 -2.20 0.66
CA HIS A 13 23.86 -2.95 0.15
C HIS A 13 23.43 -3.89 -0.99
N GLN A 14 24.26 -3.93 -2.03
CA GLN A 14 24.11 -4.79 -3.20
C GLN A 14 24.24 -6.28 -2.83
N SER A 15 23.30 -7.11 -3.27
CA SER A 15 23.48 -8.56 -3.39
C SER A 15 22.77 -9.12 -4.64
N THR A 16 23.44 -10.09 -5.27
CA THR A 16 23.23 -10.65 -6.62
C THR A 16 21.98 -11.55 -6.77
N PRO A 17 21.48 -11.82 -8.01
CA PRO A 17 20.14 -12.35 -8.22
C PRO A 17 20.09 -13.89 -8.32
N ARG A 18 19.09 -14.53 -7.69
CA ARG A 18 18.60 -15.87 -8.08
C ARG A 18 17.07 -16.02 -7.95
N ARG A 19 16.45 -16.16 -9.12
CA ARG A 19 15.29 -16.98 -9.54
C ARG A 19 13.98 -16.96 -8.71
N HIS A 20 13.04 -16.18 -9.25
CA HIS A 20 11.59 -16.42 -9.45
C HIS A 20 10.78 -17.12 -8.35
N SER A 21 10.10 -16.31 -7.55
CA SER A 21 8.80 -16.60 -6.96
C SER A 21 7.92 -15.35 -7.12
N TYR A 22 6.69 -15.57 -7.58
CA TYR A 22 5.60 -14.63 -7.86
C TYR A 22 5.86 -13.15 -7.56
N ASN A 23 6.10 -12.40 -8.64
CA ASN A 23 6.14 -10.94 -8.71
C ASN A 23 4.85 -10.31 -8.11
N PHE A 24 4.85 -10.04 -6.81
CA PHE A 24 3.98 -9.05 -6.16
C PHE A 24 4.45 -7.63 -6.52
N PHE A 25 4.68 -7.38 -7.81
CA PHE A 25 4.86 -6.04 -8.33
C PHE A 25 3.46 -5.44 -8.49
N PHE A 26 2.99 -4.75 -7.44
CA PHE A 26 2.03 -3.67 -7.65
C PHE A 26 2.71 -2.67 -8.59
N ARG A 27 2.55 -2.84 -9.90
CA ARG A 27 2.86 -1.82 -10.89
C ARG A 27 1.74 -0.77 -10.81
N MET A 28 1.59 -0.15 -9.63
CA MET A 28 0.84 1.11 -9.54
C MET A 28 1.52 2.05 -10.52
N ARG A 29 0.76 2.47 -11.53
CA ARG A 29 1.12 3.36 -12.65
C ARG A 29 2.18 4.40 -12.29
N GLY A 30 3.07 4.72 -13.23
CA GLY A 30 4.27 5.54 -13.06
C GLY A 30 4.04 6.85 -12.29
N LEU A 31 4.32 6.87 -10.99
CA LEU A 31 4.55 8.10 -10.25
C LEU A 31 5.61 8.89 -11.00
N SER A 32 5.33 10.16 -11.17
CA SER A 32 6.20 11.14 -11.81
C SER A 32 6.59 12.19 -10.78
N GLU A 33 7.69 12.90 -11.05
CA GLU A 33 8.04 14.07 -10.25
C GLU A 33 6.92 15.11 -10.33
N GLY A 34 6.57 15.69 -9.19
CA GLY A 34 5.47 16.64 -9.05
C GLY A 34 4.12 16.00 -8.66
N ASP A 35 3.98 14.67 -8.69
CA ASP A 35 2.73 14.02 -8.28
C ASP A 35 2.47 14.19 -6.78
N ASP A 36 1.24 14.57 -6.44
CA ASP A 36 0.76 14.47 -5.07
C ASP A 36 0.37 13.02 -4.76
N VAL A 37 0.70 12.58 -3.55
CA VAL A 37 0.53 11.19 -3.11
C VAL A 37 0.17 11.09 -1.62
N LEU A 38 -0.42 9.97 -1.23
CA LEU A 38 -0.49 9.55 0.16
C LEU A 38 0.58 8.48 0.43
N ALA A 39 1.57 8.80 1.25
CA ALA A 39 2.61 7.87 1.66
C ALA A 39 2.29 7.25 3.02
N ARG A 40 2.46 5.93 3.15
CA ARG A 40 2.30 5.21 4.41
C ARG A 40 3.57 5.28 5.24
N TRP A 41 3.43 5.67 6.51
CA TRP A 41 4.54 5.74 7.46
C TRP A 41 4.63 4.50 8.36
N SER A 42 5.68 4.43 9.20
CA SER A 42 5.94 3.31 10.12
C SER A 42 4.86 3.14 11.20
N ASP A 43 4.06 4.17 11.47
CA ASP A 43 2.90 4.10 12.35
C ASP A 43 1.64 3.50 11.66
N GLY A 44 1.75 3.13 10.39
CA GLY A 44 0.66 2.59 9.57
C GLY A 44 -0.36 3.61 9.10
N LEU A 45 -0.13 4.92 9.32
CA LEU A 45 -0.98 6.01 8.84
C LEU A 45 -0.52 6.52 7.46
N LEU A 46 -1.41 7.24 6.79
CA LEU A 46 -1.16 7.87 5.50
C LEU A 46 -0.93 9.37 5.70
N TYR A 47 0.10 9.89 5.03
CA TYR A 47 0.49 11.28 5.06
C TYR A 47 0.54 11.83 3.64
N LEU A 48 0.06 13.06 3.46
CA LEU A 48 0.12 13.76 2.19
C LEU A 48 1.55 14.19 1.90
N GLY A 49 1.98 14.01 0.66
CA GLY A 49 3.27 14.49 0.19
C GLY A 49 3.30 14.66 -1.32
N ASN A 50 4.41 15.23 -1.79
CA ASN A 50 4.68 15.49 -3.20
C ASN A 50 5.96 14.77 -3.64
N VAL A 51 5.91 14.07 -4.76
CA VAL A 51 7.04 13.31 -5.29
C VAL A 51 8.09 14.29 -5.84
N LYS A 52 9.31 14.23 -5.31
CA LYS A 52 10.45 15.04 -5.74
C LYS A 52 11.39 14.31 -6.67
N ARG A 53 11.55 13.00 -6.48
CA ARG A 53 12.39 12.12 -7.32
C ARG A 53 11.82 10.71 -7.36
N VAL A 54 12.07 10.01 -8.46
CA VAL A 54 11.69 8.61 -8.65
C VAL A 54 12.95 7.78 -8.91
N ASP A 55 13.19 6.75 -8.09
CA ASP A 55 14.23 5.74 -8.32
C ASP A 55 13.55 4.43 -8.75
N GLU A 56 13.51 4.19 -10.06
CA GLU A 56 12.87 3.00 -10.62
C GLU A 56 13.61 1.72 -10.28
N LEU A 57 14.94 1.78 -10.10
CA LEU A 57 15.78 0.61 -9.81
C LEU A 57 15.56 0.12 -8.38
N LYS A 58 15.44 1.06 -7.43
CA LYS A 58 15.16 0.75 -6.02
C LYS A 58 13.67 0.69 -5.70
N HIS A 59 12.82 0.95 -6.68
CA HIS A 59 11.37 1.03 -6.51
C HIS A 59 10.96 1.93 -5.34
N CYS A 60 11.55 3.13 -5.26
CA CYS A 60 11.23 4.12 -4.23
C CYS A 60 11.16 5.54 -4.80
N CYS A 61 10.54 6.44 -4.05
CA CYS A 61 10.44 7.85 -4.43
C CYS A 61 10.86 8.73 -3.27
N LEU A 62 11.55 9.84 -3.56
CA LEU A 62 11.77 10.90 -2.59
C LEU A 62 10.48 11.69 -2.48
N VAL A 63 9.83 11.68 -1.32
CA VAL A 63 8.57 12.37 -1.07
C VAL A 63 8.82 13.51 -0.09
N ARG A 64 8.37 14.72 -0.44
CA ARG A 64 8.32 15.87 0.46
C ARG A 64 6.95 15.95 1.13
N PHE A 65 6.90 15.95 2.45
CA PHE A 65 5.67 16.02 3.24
C PHE A 65 5.26 17.47 3.54
N GLU A 66 4.07 17.66 4.10
CA GLU A 66 3.50 18.98 4.42
C GLU A 66 4.36 19.82 5.39
N ASP A 67 5.16 19.16 6.24
CA ASP A 67 6.09 19.81 7.16
C ASP A 67 7.45 20.13 6.53
N ASN A 68 7.58 19.96 5.21
CA ASN A 68 8.79 20.09 4.40
C ASN A 68 9.88 19.03 4.66
N SER A 69 9.61 18.01 5.48
CA SER A 69 10.52 16.86 5.59
C SER A 69 10.54 16.08 4.27
N GLU A 70 11.68 15.45 3.97
CA GLU A 70 11.87 14.64 2.77
C GLU A 70 12.38 13.25 3.13
N PHE A 71 11.68 12.21 2.66
CA PHE A 71 12.08 10.83 2.90
C PHE A 71 11.92 9.97 1.65
N TRP A 72 12.80 8.98 1.52
CA TRP A 72 12.62 7.91 0.55
C TRP A 72 11.52 6.96 1.02
N VAL A 73 10.47 6.84 0.23
CA VAL A 73 9.33 5.96 0.51
C VAL A 73 9.30 4.87 -0.55
N LEU A 74 9.17 3.61 -0.12
CA LEU A 74 9.01 2.49 -1.05
C LEU A 74 7.73 2.64 -1.85
N ARG A 75 7.78 2.29 -3.13
CA ARG A 75 6.65 2.42 -4.05
C ARG A 75 5.40 1.66 -3.57
N LYS A 76 5.57 0.53 -2.88
CA LYS A 76 4.47 -0.25 -2.29
C LYS A 76 3.67 0.52 -1.23
N ASP A 77 4.28 1.56 -0.64
CA ASP A 77 3.73 2.38 0.43
C ASP A 77 3.24 3.74 -0.07
N ILE A 78 3.30 4.00 -1.38
CA ILE A 78 2.80 5.24 -2.00
C ILE A 78 1.48 4.97 -2.71
N HIS A 79 0.46 5.73 -2.34
CA HIS A 79 -0.85 5.73 -2.99
C HIS A 79 -0.98 7.00 -3.84
N SER A 80 -1.10 6.83 -5.16
CA SER A 80 -1.36 7.95 -6.07
C SER A 80 -2.83 8.38 -6.04
N PHE A 81 -3.07 9.67 -6.20
CA PHE A 81 -4.41 10.23 -6.44
C PHE A 81 -4.89 10.12 -7.88
N SER A 82 -4.01 9.71 -8.82
CA SER A 82 -4.39 9.59 -10.22
C SER A 82 -5.65 8.75 -10.32
N ALA A 83 -6.76 9.38 -10.72
CA ALA A 83 -7.99 8.68 -11.02
C ALA A 83 -7.61 7.50 -11.93
N GLY A 84 -7.95 6.28 -11.49
CA GLY A 84 -7.60 5.07 -12.23
C GLY A 84 -7.94 5.28 -13.70
N ILE A 85 -7.09 4.81 -14.61
CA ILE A 85 -7.48 4.74 -16.02
C ILE A 85 -8.78 3.93 -16.01
N GLU A 86 -9.85 4.52 -16.52
CA GLU A 86 -11.09 3.79 -16.68
C GLU A 86 -10.79 2.51 -17.47
N GLY A 87 -11.10 1.36 -16.88
CA GLY A 87 -10.93 0.07 -17.55
C GLY A 87 -9.61 -0.67 -17.31
N VAL A 88 -8.84 -0.41 -16.26
CA VAL A 88 -7.75 -1.32 -15.83
C VAL A 88 -7.80 -1.66 -14.34
N CYS A 89 -7.36 -2.88 -14.00
CA CYS A 89 -7.23 -3.33 -12.62
C CYS A 89 -5.99 -2.72 -11.96
N CYS A 90 -6.13 -2.05 -10.82
CA CYS A 90 -5.02 -1.37 -10.15
C CYS A 90 -4.02 -2.31 -9.46
N VAL A 91 -4.24 -3.62 -9.51
CA VAL A 91 -3.35 -4.65 -8.94
C VAL A 91 -2.45 -5.25 -10.01
N CYS A 92 -3.04 -5.70 -11.12
CA CYS A 92 -2.32 -6.42 -12.19
C CYS A 92 -2.14 -5.61 -13.48
N ASP A 93 -2.67 -4.38 -13.54
CA ASP A 93 -2.61 -3.47 -14.70
C ASP A 93 -3.23 -4.06 -15.99
N ALA A 94 -4.12 -5.05 -15.84
CA ALA A 94 -4.81 -5.69 -16.95
C ALA A 94 -6.25 -5.14 -17.12
N PRO A 95 -6.80 -5.15 -18.35
CA PRO A 95 -8.18 -4.78 -18.60
C PRO A 95 -9.19 -5.76 -17.96
N PRO A 96 -10.50 -5.43 -17.94
CA PRO A 96 -11.53 -6.40 -17.59
C PRO A 96 -11.39 -7.69 -18.40
N LEU A 97 -11.70 -8.82 -17.75
CA LEU A 97 -11.78 -10.11 -18.43
C LEU A 97 -13.22 -10.30 -18.94
N LYS A 98 -13.85 -11.44 -18.64
CA LYS A 98 -15.27 -11.67 -18.92
C LYS A 98 -16.19 -10.81 -18.05
N GLU A 99 -15.82 -10.62 -16.79
CA GLU A 99 -16.57 -9.82 -15.81
C GLU A 99 -16.00 -8.40 -15.73
N PRO A 100 -16.84 -7.38 -15.49
CA PRO A 100 -16.39 -6.01 -15.31
C PRO A 100 -15.53 -5.86 -14.05
N LEU A 101 -14.68 -4.84 -14.05
CA LEU A 101 -13.93 -4.46 -12.86
C LEU A 101 -14.88 -3.92 -11.78
N VAL A 102 -14.55 -4.20 -10.53
CA VAL A 102 -15.24 -3.66 -9.36
C VAL A 102 -14.55 -2.36 -8.96
N ASN A 103 -15.25 -1.24 -9.08
CA ASN A 103 -14.72 0.05 -8.68
C ASN A 103 -14.94 0.31 -7.19
N CYS A 104 -13.88 0.72 -6.48
CA CYS A 104 -14.00 1.21 -5.12
C CYS A 104 -14.85 2.49 -5.09
N HIS A 105 -15.87 2.55 -4.22
CA HIS A 105 -16.72 3.72 -4.09
C HIS A 105 -15.96 4.98 -3.61
N LYS A 106 -14.81 4.81 -2.93
CA LYS A 106 -14.00 5.93 -2.43
C LYS A 106 -12.92 6.41 -3.40
N CYS A 107 -12.02 5.52 -3.83
CA CYS A 107 -10.88 5.90 -4.68
C CYS A 107 -11.10 5.65 -6.17
N ARG A 108 -12.26 5.08 -6.56
CA ARG A 108 -12.63 4.74 -7.95
C ARG A 108 -11.73 3.74 -8.68
N HIS A 109 -10.60 3.32 -8.10
CA HIS A 109 -9.77 2.24 -8.64
C HIS A 109 -10.59 0.97 -8.92
N GLY A 110 -10.37 0.39 -10.10
CA GLY A 110 -10.96 -0.87 -10.53
C GLY A 110 -10.14 -2.06 -10.04
N TYR A 111 -10.83 -3.13 -9.64
CA TYR A 111 -10.24 -4.38 -9.19
C TYR A 111 -10.90 -5.55 -9.91
N HIS A 112 -10.12 -6.53 -10.36
CA HIS A 112 -10.69 -7.85 -10.57
C HIS A 112 -11.07 -8.45 -9.20
N PRO A 113 -12.21 -9.15 -9.08
CA PRO A 113 -12.63 -9.76 -7.82
C PRO A 113 -11.55 -10.60 -7.14
N GLN A 114 -10.80 -11.38 -7.92
CA GLN A 114 -9.71 -12.25 -7.46
C GLN A 114 -8.38 -11.54 -7.19
N CYS A 115 -8.21 -10.30 -7.66
CA CYS A 115 -6.99 -9.53 -7.43
C CYS A 115 -7.01 -8.77 -6.10
N HIS A 116 -8.19 -8.52 -5.53
CA HIS A 116 -8.31 -7.91 -4.23
C HIS A 116 -8.16 -8.96 -3.11
N THR A 117 -7.64 -8.54 -1.95
CA THR A 117 -7.48 -9.42 -0.78
C THR A 117 -8.21 -8.86 0.44
N PRO A 118 -9.22 -9.58 0.99
CA PRO A 118 -9.78 -10.84 0.48
C PRO A 118 -10.51 -10.66 -0.86
N SER A 119 -10.70 -11.75 -1.61
CA SER A 119 -11.43 -11.73 -2.89
C SER A 119 -12.80 -11.09 -2.73
N ILE A 120 -13.23 -10.37 -3.75
CA ILE A 120 -14.50 -9.64 -3.69
C ILE A 120 -15.67 -10.59 -4.01
N GLU A 121 -16.63 -10.68 -3.09
CA GLU A 121 -17.84 -11.49 -3.26
C GLU A 121 -18.86 -10.75 -4.13
N LEU A 122 -19.16 -11.29 -5.32
CA LEU A 122 -19.94 -10.54 -6.32
C LEU A 122 -21.43 -10.39 -5.96
N GLU A 123 -21.97 -11.31 -5.20
CA GLU A 123 -23.39 -11.30 -4.80
C GLU A 123 -23.71 -10.20 -3.77
N ALA A 124 -22.70 -9.63 -3.14
CA ALA A 124 -22.83 -8.58 -2.12
C ALA A 124 -22.64 -7.15 -2.66
N TYR A 125 -22.56 -6.95 -3.98
CA TYR A 125 -22.41 -5.63 -4.58
C TYR A 125 -23.67 -4.78 -4.46
N CYS A 126 -23.77 -4.06 -3.34
CA CYS A 126 -24.34 -2.74 -3.38
C CYS A 126 -23.24 -1.79 -3.91
N ASN A 127 -23.60 -0.74 -4.65
CA ASN A 127 -22.71 0.32 -5.22
C ASN A 127 -21.85 1.10 -4.20
N THR A 128 -21.56 0.51 -3.05
CA THR A 128 -20.90 1.08 -1.88
C THR A 128 -19.69 0.26 -1.44
N TRP A 129 -19.21 -0.73 -2.22
CA TRP A 129 -18.01 -1.50 -1.89
C TRP A 129 -16.77 -0.59 -1.73
N ILE A 130 -15.94 -0.88 -0.74
CA ILE A 130 -14.75 -0.10 -0.39
C ILE A 130 -13.55 -1.03 -0.37
N CYS A 131 -12.50 -0.68 -1.12
CA CYS A 131 -11.27 -1.48 -1.16
C CYS A 131 -10.51 -1.45 0.17
N ARG A 132 -9.64 -2.43 0.36
CA ARG A 132 -8.76 -2.57 1.54
C ARG A 132 -8.05 -1.27 1.88
N GLN A 133 -7.43 -0.62 0.89
CA GLN A 133 -6.66 0.60 1.11
C GLN A 133 -7.52 1.71 1.74
N CYS A 134 -8.71 1.96 1.19
CA CYS A 134 -9.63 2.95 1.73
C CYS A 134 -10.22 2.55 3.09
N VAL A 135 -10.41 1.25 3.35
CA VAL A 135 -10.83 0.77 4.68
C VAL A 135 -9.75 1.12 5.71
N PHE A 136 -8.49 0.79 5.44
CA PHE A 136 -7.37 1.10 6.35
C PHE A 136 -7.18 2.62 6.52
N ALA A 137 -7.24 3.39 5.43
CA ALA A 137 -7.08 4.85 5.46
C ALA A 137 -8.12 5.53 6.37
N VAL A 138 -9.36 5.04 6.36
CA VAL A 138 -10.44 5.61 7.20
C VAL A 138 -10.38 5.10 8.64
N THR A 139 -9.96 3.84 8.85
CA THR A 139 -10.08 3.18 10.15
C THR A 139 -8.87 3.33 11.05
N THR A 140 -7.67 3.43 10.49
CA THR A 140 -6.46 3.59 11.29
C THR A 140 -6.38 5.02 11.82
N LYS A 141 -6.18 5.16 13.13
CA LYS A 141 -6.03 6.44 13.85
C LYS A 141 -4.89 6.31 14.86
N ARG A 142 -4.32 7.46 15.26
CA ARG A 142 -3.41 7.50 16.41
C ARG A 142 -4.12 6.94 17.65
N GLY A 143 -3.45 6.06 18.38
CA GLY A 143 -4.03 5.37 19.54
C GLY A 143 -4.87 4.13 19.21
N GLY A 144 -5.01 3.77 17.93
CA GLY A 144 -5.63 2.51 17.50
C GLY A 144 -6.77 2.69 16.51
N ALA A 145 -7.12 1.60 15.84
CA ALA A 145 -8.18 1.61 14.82
C ALA A 145 -9.59 1.78 15.43
N ILE A 146 -10.49 2.37 14.64
CA ILE A 146 -11.91 2.51 14.98
C ILE A 146 -12.52 1.13 15.31
N LYS A 147 -13.23 1.03 16.44
CA LYS A 147 -13.77 -0.25 16.96
C LYS A 147 -15.25 -0.50 16.66
N ARG A 148 -16.00 0.49 16.16
CA ARG A 148 -17.45 0.38 15.92
C ARG A 148 -17.85 0.90 14.54
N GLY A 149 -19.04 0.50 14.08
CA GLY A 149 -19.63 0.93 12.81
C GLY A 149 -19.15 0.14 11.60
N ARG A 150 -19.63 0.54 10.42
CA ARG A 150 -19.41 -0.16 9.15
C ARG A 150 -17.92 -0.37 8.83
N PHE A 151 -17.12 0.67 8.96
CA PHE A 151 -15.69 0.61 8.63
C PHE A 151 -14.91 -0.30 9.59
N ALA A 152 -15.26 -0.33 10.89
CA ALA A 152 -14.64 -1.26 11.83
C ALA A 152 -14.91 -2.73 11.45
N ARG A 153 -16.16 -3.05 11.05
CA ARG A 153 -16.51 -4.39 10.57
C ARG A 153 -15.75 -4.77 9.29
N LEU A 154 -15.70 -3.86 8.32
CA LEU A 154 -14.91 -4.06 7.09
C LEU A 154 -13.43 -4.29 7.42
N MET A 155 -12.85 -3.51 8.33
CA MET A 155 -11.45 -3.68 8.75
C MET A 155 -11.20 -5.07 9.33
N GLN A 156 -12.12 -5.61 10.14
CA GLN A 156 -11.98 -6.97 10.66
C GLN A 156 -11.96 -8.01 9.53
N ILE A 157 -12.87 -7.89 8.56
CA ILE A 157 -12.89 -8.76 7.37
C ILE A 157 -11.56 -8.67 6.61
N MET A 158 -11.05 -7.45 6.37
CA MET A 158 -9.77 -7.26 5.69
C MET A 158 -8.62 -7.93 6.44
N LYS A 159 -8.61 -7.89 7.77
CA LYS A 159 -7.54 -8.47 8.59
C LYS A 159 -7.52 -10.00 8.62
N LEU A 160 -8.55 -10.68 8.10
CA LEU A 160 -8.56 -12.14 7.98
C LEU A 160 -7.55 -12.67 6.96
N ARG A 161 -7.04 -11.81 6.06
CA ARG A 161 -6.04 -12.18 5.05
C ARG A 161 -4.94 -11.11 4.98
N LEU A 162 -3.69 -11.56 4.96
CA LEU A 162 -2.53 -10.72 4.64
C LEU A 162 -2.42 -10.55 3.12
N THR A 163 -1.88 -9.42 2.68
CA THR A 163 -1.60 -9.12 1.27
C THR A 163 -0.20 -9.55 0.83
N TYR A 164 0.49 -10.32 1.66
CA TYR A 164 1.85 -10.82 1.47
C TYR A 164 1.95 -12.18 2.18
N GLN A 165 2.93 -13.00 1.78
CA GLN A 165 3.23 -14.25 2.44
C GLN A 165 4.31 -14.05 3.49
N LEU A 166 4.13 -14.64 4.67
CA LEU A 166 5.13 -14.56 5.75
C LEU A 166 6.42 -15.31 5.39
N SER A 167 6.33 -16.33 4.54
CA SER A 167 7.48 -17.11 4.05
C SER A 167 8.40 -16.31 3.12
N ASP A 168 7.91 -15.21 2.55
CA ASP A 168 8.65 -14.41 1.56
C ASP A 168 9.41 -13.25 2.23
N LEU A 169 9.41 -13.20 3.56
CA LEU A 169 10.07 -12.16 4.34
C LEU A 169 11.45 -12.61 4.80
N ASP A 170 12.48 -11.86 4.40
CA ASP A 170 13.86 -12.08 4.80
C ASP A 170 14.15 -11.33 6.10
N TRP A 171 13.96 -12.04 7.22
CA TRP A 171 14.16 -11.50 8.56
C TRP A 171 15.62 -11.47 8.97
N ASP A 172 15.97 -10.49 9.80
CA ASP A 172 17.21 -10.52 10.55
C ASP A 172 17.24 -11.69 11.58
N PRO A 173 18.41 -12.06 12.12
CA PRO A 173 18.52 -13.17 13.08
C PRO A 173 17.73 -12.98 14.39
N GLN A 174 17.38 -11.73 14.73
CA GLN A 174 16.63 -11.39 15.95
C GLN A 174 15.11 -11.33 15.71
N HIS A 175 14.67 -11.51 14.46
CA HIS A 175 13.29 -11.38 14.02
C HIS A 175 12.67 -10.01 14.35
N LEU A 176 13.48 -8.95 14.28
CA LEU A 176 13.04 -7.57 14.54
C LEU A 176 12.63 -6.88 13.23
N THR A 177 13.47 -6.99 12.20
CA THR A 177 13.25 -6.36 10.91
C THR A 177 13.31 -7.34 9.75
N ASN A 178 12.64 -7.02 8.64
CA ASN A 178 12.77 -7.74 7.37
C ASN A 178 13.19 -6.82 6.21
N GLN A 179 13.94 -7.37 5.25
CA GLN A 179 14.46 -6.61 4.10
C GLN A 179 13.33 -5.97 3.25
N GLN A 180 12.17 -6.62 3.19
CA GLN A 180 11.01 -6.15 2.44
C GLN A 180 10.29 -4.97 3.11
N GLN A 181 10.67 -4.60 4.35
CA GLN A 181 9.99 -3.59 5.17
C GLN A 181 8.47 -3.77 5.18
N CYS A 182 8.03 -5.00 5.41
CA CYS A 182 6.64 -5.42 5.27
C CYS A 182 6.13 -6.00 6.59
N TYR A 183 5.23 -5.26 7.24
CA TYR A 183 4.71 -5.60 8.56
C TYR A 183 3.20 -5.37 8.62
N CYS A 184 2.59 -6.00 9.64
CA CYS A 184 1.19 -5.80 10.02
C CYS A 184 0.19 -6.14 8.90
N TYR A 185 -1.10 -6.03 9.19
CA TYR A 185 -2.15 -6.26 8.21
C TYR A 185 -2.14 -5.26 7.04
N CYS A 186 -1.43 -4.13 7.16
CA CYS A 186 -1.31 -3.15 6.10
C CYS A 186 -0.23 -3.50 5.07
N ALA A 187 0.77 -4.34 5.41
CA ALA A 187 2.00 -4.55 4.63
C ALA A 187 2.89 -3.29 4.51
N GLY A 188 2.73 -2.38 5.48
CA GLY A 188 3.51 -1.14 5.56
C GLY A 188 4.88 -1.35 6.20
N PRO A 189 5.71 -0.30 6.25
CA PRO A 189 6.93 -0.30 7.04
C PRO A 189 6.60 -0.28 8.54
N GLY A 190 7.60 -0.57 9.35
CA GLY A 190 7.51 -0.66 10.80
C GLY A 190 8.91 -0.66 11.41
N GLU A 191 8.97 -0.30 12.68
CA GLU A 191 10.17 -0.34 13.54
C GLU A 191 10.01 -1.43 14.60
#